data_AF-A0AAD1MRJ5-F1
#
_entry.id   AF-A0AAD1MRJ5-F1
#
_cell.length_a   1.000
_cell.length_b   1.000
_cell.length_c   1.000
_cell.angle_alpha   90.00
_cell.angle_beta   90.00
_cell.angle_gamma   90.00
#
_symmetry.space_group_name_H-M   'P 1'
#
loop_
_entity.id
_entity.type
_entity.pdbx_description
1 polymer ?
#
loop_
_entity_poly.entity_id
_entity_poly.type
_entity_poly.pdbx_seq_one_letter_code
_entity_poly.pdbx_strand_id
1 'polypeptide(L)'
;MGFSAATNVAGMGILRVGVVTPVPPFTGVNGDAGLDIDLMAAIADALGDRPEIVAYERYGDVVDALEAGEVDAAVGGLTASGDRAAFAPPYLITGQALAVDTRRHPHAHSVGDLDGLTVAVQRDSTAEEYATTSPAGSVRVCDHLDIEGCDGMIALAPVLTELTKTLPGVDVVQKGLSIEHIAIAVAEHDQQMLSRITVAQAELEEAGTLQRLRRKWLGNPYADQSLAVH
;
A
#
# COMPACT_ATOMS: atom_id res chain seq x y z
N MET A 1 11.40 -12.32 40.96
CA MET A 1 11.23 -10.92 40.53
C MET A 1 11.16 -10.96 39.01
N GLY A 2 10.03 -10.87 38.31
CA GLY A 2 8.78 -10.18 38.58
C GLY A 2 8.73 -8.88 37.77
N PHE A 3 8.49 -8.98 36.45
CA PHE A 3 8.05 -7.86 35.62
C PHE A 3 6.91 -8.34 34.72
N SER A 4 5.69 -8.25 35.25
CA SER A 4 4.48 -8.24 34.44
C SER A 4 4.16 -6.78 34.17
N ALA A 5 4.42 -6.30 32.97
CA ALA A 5 3.90 -5.01 32.53
C ALA A 5 2.39 -5.19 32.32
N ALA A 6 1.60 -4.91 33.36
CA ALA A 6 0.19 -4.68 33.20
C ALA A 6 0.04 -3.30 32.53
N THR A 7 -0.03 -3.28 31.20
CA THR A 7 -0.42 -2.08 30.47
C THR A 7 -1.81 -1.69 30.95
N ASN A 8 -1.90 -0.55 31.63
CA ASN A 8 -3.14 -0.07 32.19
C ASN A 8 -4.08 0.32 31.04
N VAL A 9 -5.04 -0.56 30.74
CA VAL A 9 -6.01 -0.43 29.64
C VAL A 9 -7.01 0.71 29.86
N ALA A 10 -7.17 1.17 31.10
CA ALA A 10 -8.07 2.25 31.45
C ALA A 10 -7.39 3.62 31.23
N GLY A 11 -7.47 4.15 30.00
CA GLY A 11 -6.99 5.50 29.67
C GLY A 11 -6.37 5.69 28.28
N MET A 12 -6.21 4.62 27.48
CA MET A 12 -5.73 4.73 26.10
C MET A 12 -6.80 5.33 25.21
N GLY A 13 -6.42 6.28 24.34
CA GLY A 13 -7.30 6.79 23.30
C GLY A 13 -7.53 5.77 22.19
N ILE A 14 -8.31 6.17 21.18
CA ILE A 14 -8.57 5.37 19.98
C ILE A 14 -8.00 6.14 18.80
N LEU A 15 -7.19 5.45 17.98
CA LEU A 15 -6.78 5.90 16.66
C LEU A 15 -7.64 5.16 15.63
N ARG A 16 -8.60 5.86 15.01
CA ARG A 16 -9.47 5.28 13.98
C ARG A 16 -8.72 5.28 12.66
N VAL A 17 -8.53 4.11 12.09
CA VAL A 17 -7.71 3.90 10.89
C VAL A 17 -8.59 3.41 9.76
N GLY A 18 -8.76 4.25 8.75
CA GLY A 18 -9.34 3.86 7.48
C GLY A 18 -8.37 2.96 6.70
N VAL A 19 -8.84 1.81 6.23
CA VAL A 19 -8.01 0.82 5.55
C VAL A 19 -8.62 0.48 4.20
N VAL A 20 -7.91 0.78 3.12
CA VAL A 20 -8.27 0.28 1.79
C VAL A 20 -7.90 -1.20 1.70
N THR A 21 -8.87 -2.05 1.41
CA THR A 21 -8.71 -3.51 1.40
C THR A 21 -9.61 -4.18 0.35
N PRO A 22 -9.16 -5.28 -0.29
CA PRO A 22 -7.87 -5.95 -0.12
C PRO A 22 -6.73 -5.37 -0.96
N VAL A 23 -5.53 -5.26 -0.39
CA VAL A 23 -4.30 -4.83 -1.08
C VAL A 23 -3.08 -5.61 -0.54
N PRO A 24 -2.98 -6.93 -0.74
CA PRO A 24 -1.84 -7.70 -0.20
C PRO A 24 -0.51 -7.23 -0.83
N PRO A 25 0.62 -7.18 -0.09
CA PRO A 25 0.80 -7.57 1.32
C PRO A 25 0.46 -6.45 2.32
N PHE A 26 -0.02 -5.29 1.87
CA PHE A 26 -0.34 -4.14 2.72
C PHE A 26 -1.54 -4.43 3.62
N THR A 27 -2.63 -4.93 3.02
CA THR A 27 -3.87 -5.26 3.72
C THR A 27 -4.42 -6.60 3.19
N GLY A 28 -4.75 -7.50 4.12
CA GLY A 28 -5.39 -8.78 3.84
C GLY A 28 -6.87 -8.61 3.49
N VAL A 29 -7.55 -9.71 3.17
CA VAL A 29 -8.94 -9.74 2.66
C VAL A 29 -9.94 -9.04 3.59
N ASN A 30 -9.75 -9.13 4.91
CA ASN A 30 -10.64 -8.49 5.88
C ASN A 30 -10.03 -7.23 6.52
N GLY A 31 -8.87 -6.75 6.04
CA GLY A 31 -8.13 -5.66 6.69
C GLY A 31 -7.59 -6.00 8.09
N ASP A 32 -7.50 -7.29 8.44
CA ASP A 32 -7.12 -7.79 9.78
C ASP A 32 -5.63 -8.14 9.90
N ALA A 33 -4.93 -8.22 8.79
CA ALA A 33 -3.50 -8.50 8.72
C ALA A 33 -2.86 -7.78 7.54
N GLY A 34 -1.56 -7.56 7.60
CA GLY A 34 -0.78 -6.95 6.54
C GLY A 34 0.27 -5.98 7.07
N LEU A 35 1.12 -5.47 6.18
CA LEU A 35 2.14 -4.49 6.54
C LEU A 35 1.52 -3.25 7.17
N ASP A 36 0.43 -2.74 6.61
CA ASP A 36 -0.19 -1.50 7.05
C ASP A 36 -0.93 -1.68 8.38
N ILE A 37 -1.51 -2.86 8.60
CA ILE A 37 -2.18 -3.19 9.86
C ILE A 37 -1.17 -3.30 11.01
N ASP A 38 -0.06 -4.00 10.77
CA ASP A 38 1.02 -4.11 11.76
C ASP A 38 1.68 -2.74 12.02
N LEU A 39 1.85 -1.92 10.98
CA LEU A 39 2.39 -0.57 11.10
C LEU A 39 1.48 0.33 11.94
N MET A 40 0.19 0.36 11.63
CA MET A 40 -0.76 1.20 12.36
C MET A 40 -0.99 0.74 13.79
N ALA A 41 -0.88 -0.56 14.07
CA ALA A 41 -0.84 -1.07 15.44
C ALA A 41 0.39 -0.58 16.21
N ALA A 42 1.58 -0.58 15.59
CA ALA A 42 2.80 -0.07 16.21
C ALA A 42 2.76 1.45 16.42
N ILE A 43 2.18 2.20 15.48
CA ILE A 43 1.99 3.65 15.62
C ILE A 43 1.00 3.97 16.72
N ALA A 44 -0.14 3.28 16.78
CA ALA A 44 -1.11 3.48 17.86
C ALA A 44 -0.47 3.24 19.24
N ASP A 45 0.31 2.17 19.40
CA ASP A 45 1.04 1.89 20.65
C ASP A 45 2.02 3.02 21.02
N ALA A 46 2.81 3.51 20.04
CA ALA A 46 3.72 4.65 20.23
C ALA A 46 2.98 5.95 20.61
N LEU A 47 1.74 6.12 20.13
CA LEU A 47 0.88 7.25 20.47
C LEU A 47 0.16 7.08 21.83
N GLY A 48 0.24 5.90 22.46
CA GLY A 48 -0.52 5.57 23.67
C GLY A 48 -2.00 5.26 23.41
N ASP A 49 -2.35 4.99 22.15
CA ASP A 49 -3.70 4.77 21.66
C ASP A 49 -3.91 3.30 21.23
N ARG A 50 -5.15 2.93 20.92
CA ARG A 50 -5.50 1.64 20.31
C ARG A 50 -5.99 1.84 18.89
N PRO A 51 -5.59 0.99 17.93
CA PRO A 51 -6.12 1.08 16.58
C PRO A 51 -7.56 0.55 16.55
N GLU A 52 -8.44 1.29 15.91
CA GLU A 52 -9.76 0.82 15.47
C GLU A 52 -9.79 0.84 13.94
N ILE A 53 -9.93 -0.33 13.32
CA ILE A 53 -9.86 -0.47 11.86
C ILE A 53 -11.25 -0.28 11.25
N VAL A 54 -11.35 0.59 10.26
CA VAL A 54 -12.53 0.82 9.44
C VAL A 54 -12.18 0.49 7.99
N ALA A 55 -12.80 -0.52 7.42
CA ALA A 55 -12.48 -1.00 6.08
C ALA A 55 -13.22 -0.20 5.00
N TYR A 56 -12.50 0.12 3.91
CA TYR A 56 -13.01 0.78 2.71
C TYR A 56 -12.55 0.00 1.47
N GLU A 57 -13.37 0.00 0.42
CA GLU A 57 -13.04 -0.67 -0.84
C GLU A 57 -12.22 0.23 -1.78
N ARG A 58 -12.33 1.56 -1.63
CA ARG A 58 -11.74 2.54 -2.55
C ARG A 58 -10.99 3.63 -1.82
N TYR A 59 -9.96 4.16 -2.48
CA TYR A 59 -9.19 5.29 -1.98
C TYR A 59 -10.04 6.55 -1.79
N GLY A 60 -10.91 6.87 -2.76
CA GLY A 60 -11.81 8.03 -2.64
C GLY A 60 -12.66 8.00 -1.38
N ASP A 61 -13.22 6.83 -1.05
CA ASP A 61 -14.09 6.66 0.12
C ASP A 61 -13.34 6.87 1.45
N VAL A 62 -12.09 6.42 1.54
CA VAL A 62 -11.28 6.64 2.75
C VAL A 62 -10.82 8.09 2.89
N VAL A 63 -10.57 8.78 1.78
CA VAL A 63 -10.25 10.23 1.78
C VAL A 63 -11.47 11.04 2.21
N ASP A 64 -12.67 10.72 1.71
CA ASP A 64 -13.92 11.36 2.14
C ASP A 64 -14.14 11.17 3.65
N ALA A 65 -13.84 9.98 4.18
CA ALA A 65 -13.93 9.69 5.61
C ALA A 65 -12.91 10.46 6.46
N LEU A 66 -11.68 10.68 5.94
CA LEU A 66 -10.70 11.56 6.57
C LEU A 66 -11.20 13.00 6.61
N GLU A 67 -11.70 13.53 5.49
CA GLU A 67 -12.23 14.89 5.40
C GLU A 67 -13.42 15.10 6.37
N ALA A 68 -14.27 14.09 6.53
CA ALA A 68 -15.40 14.10 7.46
C ALA A 68 -15.01 13.89 8.94
N GLY A 69 -13.75 13.52 9.23
CA GLY A 69 -13.27 13.20 10.57
C GLY A 69 -13.84 11.88 11.13
N GLU A 70 -14.32 11.00 10.26
CA GLU A 70 -14.81 9.66 10.62
C GLU A 70 -13.66 8.72 10.98
N VAL A 71 -12.52 8.88 10.31
CA VAL A 71 -11.24 8.23 10.62
C VAL A 71 -10.15 9.29 10.81
N ASP A 72 -9.11 8.93 11.57
CA ASP A 72 -8.02 9.84 11.95
C ASP A 72 -6.80 9.70 11.03
N ALA A 73 -6.60 8.51 10.47
CA ALA A 73 -5.54 8.19 9.52
C ALA A 73 -6.01 7.15 8.50
N ALA A 74 -5.36 7.08 7.34
CA ALA A 74 -5.66 6.10 6.31
C ALA A 74 -4.42 5.40 5.75
N VAL A 75 -4.58 4.11 5.45
CA VAL A 75 -3.56 3.21 4.88
C VAL A 75 -4.22 2.24 3.89
N GLY A 76 -3.42 1.41 3.22
CA GLY A 76 -3.88 0.48 2.19
C GLY A 76 -3.02 0.51 0.94
N GLY A 77 -1.69 0.62 1.09
CA GLY A 77 -0.77 0.79 -0.04
C GLY A 77 -0.96 2.13 -0.77
N LEU A 78 -1.29 3.19 -0.02
CA LEU A 78 -1.60 4.50 -0.58
C LEU A 78 -0.34 5.22 -1.03
N THR A 79 -0.28 5.59 -2.31
CA THR A 79 0.76 6.49 -2.83
C THR A 79 0.45 7.93 -2.40
N ALA A 80 1.43 8.60 -1.78
CA ALA A 80 1.41 10.02 -1.46
C ALA A 80 1.26 10.86 -2.72
N SER A 81 0.00 11.12 -3.10
CA SER A 81 -0.39 11.76 -4.35
C SER A 81 -1.73 12.47 -4.16
N GLY A 82 -1.95 13.53 -4.93
CA GLY A 82 -3.13 14.39 -4.82
C GLY A 82 -3.01 15.47 -3.72
N ASP A 83 -4.05 16.28 -3.61
CA ASP A 83 -4.15 17.46 -2.74
C ASP A 83 -5.20 17.31 -1.63
N ARG A 84 -6.01 16.25 -1.65
CA ARG A 84 -7.13 16.03 -0.71
C ARG A 84 -6.74 15.47 0.66
N ALA A 85 -5.48 15.08 0.84
CA ALA A 85 -4.97 14.53 2.09
C ALA A 85 -3.53 14.99 2.32
N ALA A 86 -3.14 15.05 3.59
CA ALA A 86 -1.74 15.24 3.96
C ALA A 86 -1.10 13.88 4.25
N PHE A 87 0.17 13.72 3.89
CA PHE A 87 0.88 12.45 4.01
C PHE A 87 2.06 12.55 4.97
N ALA A 88 2.17 11.57 5.86
CA ALA A 88 3.39 11.35 6.63
C ALA A 88 4.56 11.00 5.68
N PRO A 89 5.83 11.09 6.13
CA PRO A 89 6.95 10.59 5.33
C PRO A 89 6.70 9.15 4.86
N PRO A 90 7.10 8.79 3.63
CA PRO A 90 6.82 7.47 3.11
C PRO A 90 7.51 6.38 3.94
N TYR A 91 6.77 5.32 4.26
CA TYR A 91 7.32 4.16 4.96
C TYR A 91 7.80 3.08 3.98
N LEU A 92 7.47 3.20 2.70
CA LEU A 92 7.97 2.35 1.62
C LEU A 92 8.05 3.16 0.33
N ILE A 93 9.19 3.09 -0.36
CA ILE A 93 9.32 3.57 -1.73
C ILE A 93 9.33 2.33 -2.63
N THR A 94 8.48 2.33 -3.65
CA THR A 94 8.36 1.24 -4.62
C THR A 94 8.03 1.80 -6.01
N GLY A 95 7.50 0.97 -6.90
CA GLY A 95 7.02 1.40 -8.21
C GLY A 95 5.89 0.52 -8.72
N GLN A 96 5.16 1.00 -9.73
CA GLN A 96 4.32 0.12 -10.54
C GLN A 96 5.20 -0.94 -11.23
N ALA A 97 4.61 -2.11 -11.46
CA ALA A 97 5.20 -3.23 -12.15
C ALA A 97 4.18 -3.84 -13.13
N LEU A 98 4.67 -4.66 -14.04
CA LEU A 98 3.89 -5.41 -15.01
C LEU A 98 4.02 -6.90 -14.72
N ALA A 99 2.89 -7.58 -14.58
CA ALA A 99 2.82 -9.04 -14.59
C ALA A 99 2.04 -9.53 -15.82
N VAL A 100 2.47 -10.63 -16.43
CA VAL A 100 1.87 -11.18 -17.66
C VAL A 100 1.73 -12.69 -17.53
N ASP A 101 0.68 -13.27 -18.13
CA ASP A 101 0.60 -14.71 -18.36
C ASP A 101 1.68 -15.13 -19.38
N THR A 102 2.84 -15.54 -18.88
CA THR A 102 4.01 -15.91 -19.68
C THR A 102 3.83 -17.25 -20.39
N ARG A 103 2.83 -18.05 -20.01
CA ARG A 103 2.47 -19.28 -20.74
C ARG A 103 1.76 -18.95 -22.04
N ARG A 104 0.88 -17.94 -22.01
CA ARG A 104 0.19 -17.43 -23.21
C ARG A 104 1.10 -16.51 -24.03
N HIS A 105 1.92 -15.70 -23.36
CA HIS A 105 2.73 -14.64 -23.97
C HIS A 105 4.21 -14.72 -23.54
N PRO A 106 4.96 -15.75 -23.99
CA PRO A 106 6.33 -16.00 -23.53
C PRO A 106 7.35 -14.92 -23.97
N HIS A 107 6.96 -14.01 -24.86
CA HIS A 107 7.81 -12.92 -25.37
C HIS A 107 7.46 -11.55 -24.79
N ALA A 108 6.42 -11.45 -23.96
CA ALA A 108 6.04 -10.20 -23.32
C ALA A 108 6.91 -9.99 -22.07
N HIS A 109 7.91 -9.13 -22.19
CA HIS A 109 8.90 -8.88 -21.13
C HIS A 109 8.83 -7.45 -20.58
N SER A 110 8.12 -6.56 -21.26
CA SER A 110 8.01 -5.16 -20.90
C SER A 110 6.69 -4.57 -21.36
N VAL A 111 6.38 -3.36 -20.88
CA VAL A 111 5.24 -2.58 -21.36
C VAL A 111 5.29 -2.40 -22.89
N GLY A 112 6.48 -2.32 -23.49
CA GLY A 112 6.64 -2.18 -24.94
C GLY A 112 6.17 -3.39 -25.76
N ASP A 113 5.95 -4.53 -25.11
CA ASP A 113 5.53 -5.79 -25.75
C ASP A 113 4.01 -6.03 -25.64
N LEU A 114 3.24 -5.03 -25.19
CA LEU A 114 1.80 -5.15 -24.91
C LEU A 114 0.90 -4.86 -26.12
N ASP A 115 1.46 -4.69 -27.33
CA ASP A 115 0.65 -4.42 -28.51
C ASP A 115 -0.35 -5.56 -28.77
N GLY A 116 -1.62 -5.21 -28.91
CA GLY A 116 -2.72 -6.17 -29.03
C GLY A 116 -3.07 -6.95 -27.75
N LEU A 117 -2.39 -6.71 -26.62
CA LEU A 117 -2.68 -7.33 -25.33
C LEU A 117 -3.57 -6.43 -24.46
N THR A 118 -4.24 -7.03 -23.49
CA THR A 118 -5.03 -6.32 -22.48
C THR A 118 -4.43 -6.47 -21.09
N VAL A 119 -4.23 -5.36 -20.38
CA VAL A 119 -3.79 -5.37 -18.97
C VAL A 119 -4.91 -4.87 -18.06
N ALA A 120 -5.07 -5.55 -16.92
CA ALA A 120 -5.97 -5.10 -15.86
C ALA A 120 -5.27 -4.10 -14.94
N VAL A 121 -6.03 -3.09 -14.52
CA VAL A 121 -5.66 -2.12 -13.48
C VAL A 121 -6.82 -1.94 -12.52
N GLN A 122 -6.53 -1.56 -11.29
CA GLN A 122 -7.57 -1.22 -10.32
C GLN A 122 -8.07 0.20 -10.56
N ARG A 123 -9.38 0.40 -10.49
CA ARG A 123 -10.02 1.71 -10.56
C ARG A 123 -9.49 2.65 -9.48
N ASP A 124 -9.37 3.93 -9.82
CA ASP A 124 -8.97 5.03 -8.94
C ASP A 124 -7.57 4.80 -8.33
N SER A 125 -6.67 4.19 -9.09
CA SER A 125 -5.29 3.89 -8.65
C SER A 125 -4.24 4.59 -9.51
N THR A 126 -3.03 4.77 -8.96
CA THR A 126 -1.88 5.28 -9.73
C THR A 126 -1.46 4.34 -10.86
N ALA A 127 -1.84 3.06 -10.80
CA ALA A 127 -1.67 2.11 -11.91
C ALA A 127 -2.59 2.42 -13.09
N GLU A 128 -3.85 2.82 -12.84
CA GLU A 128 -4.78 3.27 -13.87
C GLU A 128 -4.27 4.56 -14.54
N GLU A 129 -3.79 5.51 -13.74
CA GLU A 129 -3.18 6.75 -14.26
C GLU A 129 -1.97 6.44 -15.14
N TYR A 130 -1.06 5.56 -14.68
CA TYR A 130 0.09 5.12 -15.46
C TYR A 130 -0.32 4.46 -16.78
N ALA A 131 -1.24 3.48 -16.72
CA ALA A 131 -1.67 2.73 -17.90
C ALA A 131 -2.40 3.60 -18.93
N THR A 132 -3.11 4.64 -18.47
CA THR A 132 -3.83 5.58 -19.34
C THR A 132 -2.89 6.61 -19.98
N THR A 133 -1.86 7.06 -19.26
CA THR A 133 -0.90 8.07 -19.76
C THR A 133 0.22 7.47 -20.61
N SER A 134 0.55 6.20 -20.38
CA SER A 134 1.58 5.46 -21.12
C SER A 134 0.99 4.20 -21.79
N PRO A 135 0.02 4.35 -22.71
CA PRO A 135 -0.68 3.21 -23.28
C PRO A 135 0.25 2.43 -24.22
N ALA A 136 0.49 1.17 -23.88
CA ALA A 136 1.21 0.23 -24.74
C ALA A 136 0.33 -0.98 -25.16
N GLY A 137 -0.90 -1.06 -24.64
CA GLY A 137 -1.90 -2.08 -24.93
C GLY A 137 -3.30 -1.58 -24.55
N SER A 138 -4.29 -2.48 -24.57
CA SER A 138 -5.64 -2.19 -24.06
C SER A 138 -5.64 -2.22 -22.53
N VAL A 139 -6.40 -1.32 -21.91
CA VAL A 139 -6.52 -1.24 -20.44
C VAL A 139 -7.93 -1.65 -20.03
N ARG A 140 -8.04 -2.62 -19.12
CA ARG A 140 -9.28 -2.97 -18.44
C ARG A 140 -9.24 -2.43 -17.01
N VAL A 141 -10.13 -1.50 -16.71
CA VAL A 141 -10.31 -0.98 -15.36
C VAL A 141 -11.27 -1.89 -14.59
N CYS A 142 -10.79 -2.47 -13.50
CA CYS A 142 -11.55 -3.36 -12.63
C CYS A 142 -11.80 -2.70 -11.27
N ASP A 143 -12.94 -2.98 -10.64
CA ASP A 143 -13.22 -2.46 -9.29
C ASP A 143 -12.28 -3.11 -8.25
N HIS A 144 -11.98 -4.40 -8.42
CA HIS A 144 -10.88 -5.09 -7.76
C HIS A 144 -9.92 -5.65 -8.81
N LEU A 145 -8.62 -5.60 -8.53
CA LEU A 145 -7.61 -6.08 -9.47
C LEU A 145 -7.80 -7.59 -9.73
N ASP A 146 -8.07 -7.93 -10.98
CA ASP A 146 -8.28 -9.29 -11.44
C ASP A 146 -7.74 -9.45 -12.88
N ILE A 147 -6.95 -10.51 -13.10
CA ILE A 147 -6.39 -10.84 -14.41
C ILE A 147 -7.40 -11.57 -15.30
N GLU A 148 -8.54 -12.04 -14.79
CA GLU A 148 -9.52 -12.79 -15.58
C GLU A 148 -9.94 -12.03 -16.85
N GLY A 149 -9.79 -12.69 -18.00
CA GLY A 149 -10.08 -12.09 -19.32
C GLY A 149 -9.05 -11.07 -19.80
N CYS A 150 -7.93 -10.89 -19.09
CA CYS A 150 -6.78 -10.08 -19.49
C CYS A 150 -5.56 -10.96 -19.79
N ASP A 151 -4.50 -10.33 -20.29
CA ASP A 151 -3.21 -10.94 -20.59
C ASP A 151 -2.16 -10.62 -19.52
N GLY A 152 -2.39 -9.55 -18.76
CA GLY A 152 -1.53 -9.13 -17.66
C GLY A 152 -2.20 -8.17 -16.69
N MET A 153 -1.44 -7.67 -15.73
CA MET A 153 -1.85 -6.70 -14.72
C MET A 153 -0.75 -5.66 -14.53
N ILE A 154 -1.15 -4.41 -14.28
CA ILE A 154 -0.25 -3.37 -13.75
C ILE A 154 -0.72 -2.99 -12.35
N ALA A 155 0.18 -3.08 -11.39
CA ALA A 155 -0.03 -2.67 -10.00
C ALA A 155 1.33 -2.49 -9.28
N LEU A 156 1.30 -2.04 -8.03
CA LEU A 156 2.49 -1.91 -7.19
C LEU A 156 3.28 -3.22 -7.18
N ALA A 157 4.61 -3.15 -7.30
CA ALA A 157 5.46 -4.33 -7.37
C ALA A 157 5.27 -5.33 -6.19
N PRO A 158 5.09 -4.89 -4.93
CA PRO A 158 4.75 -5.79 -3.82
C PRO A 158 3.41 -6.51 -4.02
N VAL A 159 2.40 -5.82 -4.56
CA VAL A 159 1.07 -6.38 -4.82
C VAL A 159 1.17 -7.50 -5.86
N LEU A 160 1.81 -7.23 -7.00
CA LEU A 160 2.00 -8.27 -8.01
C LEU A 160 2.86 -9.43 -7.49
N THR A 161 3.88 -9.15 -6.67
CA THR A 161 4.71 -10.19 -6.05
C THR A 161 3.88 -11.14 -5.16
N GLU A 162 2.87 -10.64 -4.46
CA GLU A 162 1.97 -11.50 -3.69
C GLU A 162 0.94 -12.20 -4.57
N LEU A 163 0.24 -11.48 -5.45
CA LEU A 163 -0.82 -12.05 -6.28
C LEU A 163 -0.33 -13.15 -7.22
N THR A 164 0.88 -13.00 -7.79
CA THR A 164 1.44 -14.00 -8.71
C THR A 164 1.74 -15.34 -8.04
N LYS A 165 1.90 -15.40 -6.70
CA LYS A 165 2.10 -16.67 -5.98
C LYS A 165 0.93 -17.63 -6.12
N THR A 166 -0.28 -17.12 -6.33
CA THR A 166 -1.51 -17.90 -6.49
C THR A 166 -1.96 -18.03 -7.95
N LEU A 167 -1.21 -17.46 -8.90
CA LEU A 167 -1.54 -17.43 -10.33
C LEU A 167 -0.49 -18.20 -11.15
N PRO A 168 -0.67 -19.51 -11.38
CA PRO A 168 0.32 -20.32 -12.08
C PRO A 168 0.57 -19.86 -13.51
N GLY A 169 1.80 -19.48 -13.83
CA GLY A 169 2.19 -19.02 -15.17
C GLY A 169 2.03 -17.52 -15.40
N VAL A 170 1.68 -16.77 -14.36
CA VAL A 170 1.72 -15.30 -14.38
C VAL A 170 2.97 -14.86 -13.64
N ASP A 171 3.87 -14.16 -14.33
CA ASP A 171 5.13 -13.70 -13.76
C ASP A 171 5.22 -12.18 -13.80
N VAL A 172 5.89 -11.58 -12.81
CA VAL A 172 6.27 -10.16 -12.85
C VAL A 172 7.43 -10.00 -13.82
N VAL A 173 7.18 -9.40 -14.97
CA VAL A 173 8.15 -9.29 -16.09
C VAL A 173 8.91 -7.97 -16.11
N GLN A 174 8.33 -6.89 -15.56
CA GLN A 174 8.98 -5.59 -15.47
C GLN A 174 8.62 -4.89 -14.15
N LYS A 175 9.58 -4.19 -13.54
CA LYS A 175 9.41 -3.38 -12.32
C LYS A 175 9.94 -1.97 -12.54
N GLY A 176 9.55 -1.03 -11.69
CA GLY A 176 10.07 0.35 -11.74
C GLY A 176 9.47 1.14 -12.90
N LEU A 177 8.21 0.90 -13.22
CA LEU A 177 7.47 1.67 -14.22
C LEU A 177 7.20 3.11 -13.75
N SER A 178 7.17 3.30 -12.44
CA SER A 178 7.03 4.59 -11.75
C SER A 178 7.82 4.56 -10.43
N ILE A 179 7.86 5.71 -9.74
CA ILE A 179 8.32 5.81 -8.35
C ILE A 179 7.09 6.15 -7.50
N GLU A 180 6.80 5.32 -6.51
CA GLU A 180 5.62 5.39 -5.66
C GLU A 180 6.05 5.56 -4.21
N HIS A 181 5.64 6.65 -3.57
CA HIS A 181 5.91 6.95 -2.17
C HIS A 181 4.74 6.48 -1.34
N ILE A 182 4.80 5.25 -0.81
CA ILE A 182 3.71 4.70 -0.01
C ILE A 182 3.76 5.30 1.40
N ALA A 183 2.65 5.91 1.82
CA ALA A 183 2.58 6.73 3.02
C ALA A 183 1.25 6.58 3.76
N ILE A 184 1.26 7.00 5.03
CA ILE A 184 0.04 7.13 5.85
C ILE A 184 -0.58 8.49 5.53
N ALA A 185 -1.86 8.49 5.19
CA ALA A 185 -2.62 9.70 4.94
C ALA A 185 -3.36 10.16 6.20
N VAL A 186 -3.54 11.46 6.34
CA VAL A 186 -4.42 12.10 7.32
C VAL A 186 -5.23 13.19 6.62
N ALA A 187 -6.29 13.69 7.27
CA ALA A 187 -7.04 14.83 6.75
C ALA A 187 -6.11 16.03 6.52
N GLU A 188 -6.26 16.74 5.38
CA GLU A 188 -5.36 17.85 4.99
C GLU A 188 -5.23 18.92 6.10
N HIS A 189 -6.34 19.17 6.81
CA HIS A 189 -6.39 20.16 7.87
C HIS A 189 -5.86 19.67 9.23
N ASP A 190 -5.63 18.36 9.42
CA ASP A 190 -5.18 17.78 10.70
C ASP A 190 -3.64 17.67 10.78
N GLN A 191 -3.01 18.84 10.85
CA GLN A 191 -1.55 18.95 10.99
C GLN A 191 -1.03 18.42 12.35
N GLN A 192 -1.90 18.33 13.36
CA GLN A 192 -1.54 17.79 14.66
C GLN A 192 -1.39 16.27 14.58
N MET A 193 -2.36 15.57 13.98
CA MET A 193 -2.27 14.12 13.75
C MET A 193 -1.10 13.78 12.83
N LEU A 194 -0.92 14.54 11.75
CA LEU A 194 0.23 14.38 10.85
C LEU A 194 1.56 14.39 11.60
N SER A 195 1.74 15.39 12.48
CA SER A 195 2.97 15.56 13.26
C SER A 195 3.17 14.41 14.24
N ARG A 196 2.11 13.97 14.93
CA ARG A 196 2.14 12.85 15.87
C ARG A 196 2.55 11.55 15.17
N ILE A 197 1.91 11.23 14.04
CA ILE A 197 2.21 10.04 13.23
C ILE A 197 3.65 10.11 12.68
N THR A 198 4.08 11.28 12.21
CA THR A 198 5.44 11.48 11.69
C THR A 198 6.50 11.18 12.74
N VAL A 199 6.33 11.70 13.96
CA VAL A 199 7.26 11.44 15.08
C VAL A 199 7.25 9.96 15.46
N ALA A 200 6.07 9.37 15.65
CA ALA A 200 5.94 7.95 15.98
C ALA A 200 6.60 7.06 14.91
N GLN A 201 6.39 7.35 13.63
CA GLN A 201 7.00 6.59 12.53
C GLN A 201 8.52 6.70 12.55
N ALA A 202 9.08 7.89 12.82
CA ALA A 202 10.52 8.07 12.93
C ALA A 202 11.11 7.25 14.09
N GLU A 203 10.47 7.25 15.26
CA GLU A 203 10.88 6.43 16.41
C GLU A 203 10.84 4.92 16.08
N LEU A 204 9.83 4.47 15.34
CA LEU A 204 9.74 3.08 14.88
C LEU A 204 10.83 2.71 13.87
N GLU A 205 11.27 3.64 13.01
CA GLU A 205 12.40 3.45 12.11
C GLU A 205 13.72 3.35 12.89
N GLU A 206 13.95 4.25 13.86
CA GLU A 206 15.15 4.24 14.71
C GLU A 206 15.23 2.98 15.58
N ALA A 207 14.09 2.52 16.11
CA ALA A 207 13.99 1.31 16.93
C ALA A 207 14.10 -0.01 16.14
N GLY A 208 14.28 0.05 14.81
CA GLY A 208 14.38 -1.14 13.98
C GLY A 208 13.03 -1.81 13.67
N THR A 209 11.91 -1.22 14.11
CA THR A 209 10.58 -1.85 14.01
C THR A 209 10.10 -1.87 12.57
N LEU A 210 10.21 -0.74 11.85
CA LEU A 210 9.83 -0.67 10.43
C LEU A 210 10.61 -1.67 9.57
N GLN A 211 11.90 -1.86 9.82
CA GLN A 211 12.73 -2.81 9.10
C GLN A 211 12.32 -4.26 9.38
N ARG A 212 11.87 -4.57 10.61
CA ARG A 212 11.29 -5.89 10.94
C ARG A 212 9.96 -6.12 10.20
N LEU A 213 9.11 -5.09 10.13
CA LEU A 213 7.85 -5.16 9.40
C LEU A 213 8.07 -5.34 7.88
N ARG A 214 8.94 -4.52 7.28
CA ARG A 214 9.33 -4.66 5.86
C ARG A 214 9.92 -6.05 5.59
N ARG A 215 10.78 -6.58 6.47
CA ARG A 215 11.30 -7.95 6.32
C ARG A 215 10.20 -9.01 6.41
N LYS A 216 9.26 -8.88 7.35
CA LYS A 216 8.15 -9.83 7.54
C LYS A 216 7.28 -9.91 6.30
N TRP A 217 6.88 -8.76 5.75
CA TRP A 217 5.87 -8.69 4.69
C TRP A 217 6.41 -8.62 3.28
N LEU A 218 7.61 -8.05 3.10
CA LEU A 218 8.23 -7.84 1.78
C LEU A 218 9.46 -8.72 1.56
N GLY A 219 9.89 -9.49 2.58
CA GLY A 219 11.11 -10.29 2.54
C GLY A 219 12.42 -9.48 2.57
N ASN A 220 12.34 -8.14 2.51
CA ASN A 220 13.51 -7.26 2.50
C ASN A 220 13.35 -6.15 3.57
N PRO A 221 14.23 -6.06 4.58
CA PRO A 221 14.19 -5.03 5.61
C PRO A 221 14.42 -3.60 5.08
N TYR A 222 15.04 -3.46 3.91
CA TYR A 222 15.44 -2.19 3.31
C TYR A 222 14.66 -1.83 2.06
N ALA A 223 13.63 -2.59 1.68
CA ALA A 223 12.80 -2.23 0.53
C ALA A 223 12.26 -0.80 0.71
N ASP A 224 12.51 0.19 -0.14
CA ASP A 224 13.66 0.49 -0.99
C ASP A 224 13.89 2.01 -0.86
N GLN A 225 14.46 2.48 0.26
CA GLN A 225 14.77 3.92 0.45
C GLN A 225 15.83 4.44 -0.55
N SER A 226 16.30 3.59 -1.48
CA SER A 226 17.47 3.81 -2.35
C SER A 226 17.20 3.90 -3.85
N LEU A 227 15.96 4.08 -4.32
CA LEU A 227 15.74 4.49 -5.72
C LEU A 227 16.24 5.92 -6.06
N ALA A 228 16.93 6.59 -5.13
CA ALA A 228 17.74 7.78 -5.41
C ALA A 228 19.16 7.46 -5.93
N VAL A 229 19.60 6.20 -5.97
CA VAL A 229 20.94 5.83 -6.46
C VAL A 229 20.89 4.49 -7.19
N HIS A 230 20.55 4.51 -8.48
CA HIS A 230 21.37 3.99 -9.59
C HIS A 230 20.65 4.10 -10.93
#